data_AF-A0A1Z3HJX1-F1
#
_entry.id   AF-A0A1Z3HJX1-F1
#
_cell.length_a   1.000
_cell.length_b   1.000
_cell.length_c   1.000
_cell.angle_alpha   90.00
_cell.angle_beta   90.00
_cell.angle_gamma   90.00
#
_symmetry.space_group_name_H-M   'P 1'
#
loop_
_entity.id
_entity.type
_entity.pdbx_description
1 polymer ?
#
loop_
_entity_poly.entity_id
_entity_poly.type
_entity_poly.pdbx_seq_one_letter_code
_entity_poly.pdbx_strand_id
1 'polypeptide(L)'
;MTRRVCPGAIKLAKMGKLVGDYVRILMFSAYARTLSADITALKAETDPFTGGFISAMPVTVVLLRFALKLASLYSQGDVAQAQELIRIGIPQLQEALAFTEGEESQLAAAYRRERRGWDLFYQVLDRLQAGVQQGDALALALQRQAQYLVDSCGVN
;
A
#
# COMPACT_ATOMS: atom_id res chain seq x y z
N MET A 1 -4.09 -14.90 32.26
CA MET A 1 -2.75 -14.95 31.62
C MET A 1 -2.48 -13.64 30.90
N THR A 2 -1.88 -12.66 31.57
CA THR A 2 -1.44 -11.41 30.95
C THR A 2 -0.12 -11.66 30.23
N ARG A 3 -0.12 -11.64 28.88
CA ARG A 3 1.12 -11.69 28.08
C ARG A 3 1.98 -10.49 28.46
N ARG A 4 3.07 -10.72 29.21
CA ARG A 4 4.13 -9.72 29.37
C ARG A 4 4.79 -9.55 28.00
N VAL A 5 4.54 -8.41 27.36
CA VAL A 5 5.28 -8.02 26.16
C VAL A 5 6.65 -7.53 26.63
N CYS A 6 7.73 -8.12 26.12
CA CYS A 6 9.09 -7.67 26.44
C CYS A 6 9.29 -6.22 25.98
N PRO A 7 9.85 -5.33 26.83
CA PRO A 7 10.09 -3.92 26.48
C PRO A 7 10.90 -3.72 25.19
N GLY A 8 11.81 -4.66 24.87
CA GLY A 8 12.56 -4.67 23.61
C GLY A 8 11.69 -4.87 22.36
N ALA A 9 10.63 -5.71 22.46
CA ALA A 9 9.70 -5.96 21.35
C ALA A 9 8.84 -4.72 21.04
N ILE A 10 8.49 -3.94 22.06
CA ILE A 10 7.74 -2.68 21.89
C ILE A 10 8.58 -1.62 21.18
N LYS A 11 9.87 -1.51 21.54
CA LYS A 11 10.81 -0.59 20.88
C LYS A 11 11.06 -0.98 19.42
N LEU A 12 11.19 -2.27 19.14
CA LEU A 12 11.35 -2.80 17.78
C LEU A 12 10.12 -2.49 16.90
N ALA A 13 8.92 -2.76 17.41
CA ALA A 13 7.67 -2.46 16.72
C ALA A 13 7.53 -0.96 16.41
N LYS A 14 8.03 -0.08 17.28
CA LYS A 14 8.02 1.37 17.06
C LYS A 14 8.92 1.80 15.91
N MET A 15 10.12 1.25 15.79
CA MET A 15 11.03 1.58 14.67
C MET A 15 10.50 1.02 13.35
N GLY A 16 9.98 -0.21 13.36
CA GLY A 16 9.32 -0.80 12.19
C GLY A 16 8.15 0.04 11.68
N LYS A 17 7.29 0.51 12.60
CA LYS A 17 6.19 1.42 12.26
C LYS A 17 6.69 2.70 11.60
N LEU A 18 7.72 3.33 12.16
CA LEU A 18 8.29 4.56 11.62
C LEU A 18 8.82 4.38 10.19
N VAL A 19 9.55 3.30 9.93
CA VAL A 19 10.03 2.98 8.57
C VAL A 19 8.85 2.74 7.63
N GLY A 20 7.83 2.02 8.10
CA GLY A 20 6.59 1.82 7.36
C GLY A 20 5.90 3.14 6.99
N ASP A 21 5.91 4.15 7.87
CA ASP A 21 5.37 5.47 7.57
C ASP A 21 6.15 6.16 6.43
N TYR A 22 7.47 6.02 6.42
CA TYR A 22 8.31 6.55 5.34
C TYR A 22 8.05 5.87 3.99
N VAL A 23 7.97 4.53 4.00
CA VAL A 23 7.62 3.76 2.80
C VAL A 23 6.23 4.16 2.29
N ARG A 24 5.25 4.33 3.18
CA ARG A 24 3.90 4.78 2.80
C ARG A 24 3.90 6.16 2.14
N ILE A 25 4.76 7.09 2.56
CA ILE A 25 4.89 8.39 1.89
C ILE A 25 5.34 8.22 0.44
N LEU A 26 6.40 7.42 0.22
CA LEU A 26 6.91 7.15 -1.13
C LEU A 26 5.84 6.49 -2.01
N MET A 27 5.24 5.41 -1.50
CA MET A 27 4.24 4.61 -2.20
C MET A 27 2.99 5.41 -2.57
N PHE A 28 2.35 6.06 -1.59
CA PHE A 28 1.10 6.79 -1.86
C PHE A 28 1.31 8.04 -2.70
N SER A 29 2.46 8.70 -2.58
CA SER A 29 2.79 9.83 -3.45
C SER A 29 3.01 9.36 -4.90
N ALA A 30 3.64 8.21 -5.11
CA ALA A 30 3.81 7.65 -6.46
C ALA A 30 2.48 7.15 -7.06
N TYR A 31 1.61 6.52 -6.26
CA TYR A 31 0.24 6.22 -6.69
C TYR A 31 -0.52 7.48 -7.07
N ALA A 32 -0.48 8.53 -6.24
CA ALA A 32 -1.18 9.77 -6.51
C ALA A 32 -0.74 10.41 -7.84
N ARG A 33 0.59 10.46 -8.10
CA ARG A 33 1.15 10.90 -9.39
C ARG A 33 0.68 10.07 -10.58
N THR A 34 0.50 8.77 -10.38
CA THR A 34 0.06 7.85 -11.44
C THR A 34 -1.44 7.96 -11.71
N LEU A 35 -2.23 8.25 -10.68
CA LEU A 35 -3.69 8.29 -10.72
C LEU A 35 -4.24 9.60 -11.28
N SER A 36 -3.62 10.73 -10.93
CA SER A 36 -4.15 12.05 -11.22
C SER A 36 -3.02 13.04 -11.49
N ALA A 37 -3.27 13.96 -12.44
CA ALA A 37 -2.42 15.13 -12.62
C ALA A 37 -2.60 16.14 -11.47
N ASP A 38 -3.77 16.17 -10.82
CA ASP A 38 -4.03 16.99 -9.64
C ASP A 38 -3.87 16.16 -8.36
N ILE A 39 -2.64 16.11 -7.87
CA ILE A 39 -2.25 15.43 -6.63
C ILE A 39 -2.86 16.13 -5.41
N THR A 40 -3.08 17.45 -5.48
CA THR A 40 -3.57 18.23 -4.34
C THR A 40 -5.02 17.89 -4.05
N ALA A 41 -5.85 17.82 -5.09
CA ALA A 41 -7.25 17.38 -4.96
C ALA A 41 -7.33 15.95 -4.41
N LEU A 42 -6.56 15.01 -4.98
CA LEU A 42 -6.55 13.62 -4.54
C LEU A 42 -6.07 13.46 -3.09
N LYS A 43 -5.06 14.24 -2.69
CA LYS A 43 -4.61 14.30 -1.30
C LYS A 43 -5.74 14.74 -0.37
N ALA A 44 -6.47 15.79 -0.73
CA ALA A 44 -7.57 16.30 0.09
C ALA A 44 -8.74 15.32 0.20
N GLU A 45 -9.09 14.64 -0.89
CA GLU A 45 -10.17 13.64 -0.92
C GLU A 45 -9.89 12.43 -0.03
N THR A 46 -8.60 12.06 0.09
CA THR A 46 -8.18 10.86 0.82
C THR A 46 -7.63 11.16 2.22
N ASP A 47 -7.69 12.41 2.66
CA ASP A 47 -7.33 12.85 4.01
C ASP A 47 -8.44 12.47 5.02
N PRO A 48 -8.15 12.19 6.31
CA PRO A 48 -6.84 12.21 6.99
C PRO A 48 -6.04 10.91 6.87
N PHE A 49 -6.57 9.89 6.20
CA PHE A 49 -5.99 8.56 6.23
C PHE A 49 -4.82 8.42 5.25
N THR A 50 -5.10 8.45 3.96
CA THR A 50 -4.07 8.28 2.92
C THR A 50 -3.46 9.63 2.54
N GLY A 51 -4.27 10.69 2.55
CA GLY A 51 -3.86 12.07 2.28
C GLY A 51 -2.65 12.50 3.12
N GLY A 52 -2.59 12.11 4.39
CA GLY A 52 -1.46 12.40 5.29
C GLY A 52 -0.09 11.89 4.80
N PHE A 53 -0.06 10.90 3.91
CA PHE A 53 1.16 10.32 3.33
C PHE A 53 1.50 10.88 1.94
N ILE A 54 0.57 11.54 1.27
CA ILE A 54 0.80 12.08 -0.07
C ILE A 54 1.58 13.40 0.02
N SER A 55 2.67 13.50 -0.74
CA SER A 55 3.54 14.68 -0.81
C SER A 55 3.94 14.96 -2.26
N ALA A 56 4.08 16.23 -2.60
CA ALA A 56 4.67 16.65 -3.87
C ALA A 56 6.18 16.39 -3.94
N MET A 57 6.85 16.27 -2.78
CA MET A 57 8.30 16.01 -2.67
C MET A 57 8.57 14.82 -1.72
N PRO A 58 8.12 13.61 -2.05
CA PRO A 58 8.12 12.50 -1.10
C PRO A 58 9.54 12.04 -0.74
N VAL A 59 10.45 11.96 -1.71
CA VAL A 59 11.85 11.56 -1.50
C VAL A 59 12.53 12.51 -0.51
N THR A 60 12.46 13.82 -0.77
CA THR A 60 13.05 14.84 0.10
C THR A 60 12.48 14.76 1.52
N VAL A 61 11.16 14.68 1.66
CA VAL A 61 10.49 14.60 2.97
C VAL A 61 10.94 13.35 3.73
N VAL A 62 11.01 12.20 3.06
CA VAL A 62 11.40 10.92 3.70
C VAL A 62 12.86 10.93 4.11
N LEU A 63 13.78 11.34 3.23
CA LEU A 63 15.20 11.36 3.55
C LEU A 63 15.53 12.36 4.67
N LEU A 64 14.89 13.54 4.66
CA LEU A 64 15.04 14.51 5.75
C LEU A 64 14.50 13.97 7.07
N ARG A 65 13.29 13.39 7.08
CA ARG A 65 12.71 12.79 8.30
C ARG A 65 13.59 11.66 8.85
N PHE A 66 14.11 10.81 7.98
CA PHE A 66 15.01 9.72 8.35
C PHE A 66 16.30 10.26 8.98
N ALA A 67 16.98 11.20 8.30
CA ALA A 67 18.22 11.79 8.78
C ALA A 67 18.06 12.55 10.10
N LEU A 68 17.02 13.40 10.20
CA LEU A 68 16.73 14.16 11.42
C LEU A 68 16.36 13.24 12.59
N LYS A 69 15.64 12.13 12.32
CA LYS A 69 15.34 11.16 13.37
C LYS A 69 16.60 10.47 13.87
N LEU A 70 17.53 10.09 12.99
CA LEU A 70 18.83 9.54 13.39
C LEU A 70 19.63 10.54 14.22
N ALA A 71 19.74 11.79 13.76
CA ALA A 71 20.43 12.85 14.49
C ALA A 71 19.83 13.03 15.90
N SER A 72 18.50 13.05 16.02
CA SER A 72 17.80 13.13 17.30
C SER A 72 18.13 11.94 18.22
N LEU A 73 18.12 10.71 17.71
CA LEU A 73 18.46 9.53 18.51
C LEU A 73 19.92 9.56 19.00
N TYR A 74 20.86 9.94 18.14
CA TYR A 74 22.26 10.09 18.53
C TYR A 74 22.43 11.21 19.57
N SER A 75 21.78 12.36 19.41
CA SER A 75 21.84 13.47 20.37
C SER A 75 21.30 13.11 21.76
N GLN A 76 20.39 12.13 21.82
CA GLN A 76 19.77 11.63 23.06
C GLN A 76 20.55 10.46 23.69
N GLY A 77 21.65 10.02 23.08
CA GLY A 77 22.41 8.84 23.52
C GLY A 77 21.72 7.51 23.20
N ASP A 78 20.63 7.52 22.43
CA ASP A 78 19.82 6.34 22.04
C ASP A 78 20.48 5.54 20.88
N VAL A 79 21.78 5.26 21.00
CA VAL A 79 22.60 4.67 19.92
C VAL A 79 22.04 3.35 19.39
N ALA A 80 21.54 2.48 20.28
CA ALA A 80 20.96 1.20 19.88
C ALA A 80 19.71 1.37 18.99
N GLN A 81 18.87 2.36 19.27
CA GLN A 81 17.69 2.66 18.44
C GLN A 81 18.09 3.29 17.10
N ALA A 82 19.15 4.11 17.09
CA ALA A 82 19.68 4.68 15.84
C ALA A 82 20.24 3.59 14.92
N GLN A 83 21.06 2.68 15.47
CA GLN A 83 21.59 1.52 14.74
C GLN A 83 20.49 0.61 14.22
N GLU A 84 19.45 0.39 15.02
CA GLU A 84 18.31 -0.41 14.58
C GLU A 84 17.55 0.28 13.43
N LEU A 85 17.26 1.58 13.54
CA LEU A 85 16.61 2.36 12.48
C LEU A 85 17.42 2.32 11.18
N ILE A 86 18.74 2.37 11.24
CA ILE A 86 19.63 2.17 10.09
C ILE A 86 19.45 0.76 9.51
N ARG A 87 19.57 -0.26 10.36
CA ARG A 87 19.55 -1.68 9.98
C ARG A 87 18.27 -2.06 9.25
N ILE A 88 17.11 -1.61 9.76
CA ILE A 88 15.82 -1.94 9.14
C ILE A 88 15.38 -0.93 8.08
N GLY A 89 15.79 0.34 8.23
CA GLY A 89 15.28 1.44 7.42
C GLY A 89 15.98 1.56 6.08
N ILE A 90 17.31 1.45 6.03
CA ILE A 90 18.05 1.65 4.78
C ILE A 90 17.60 0.65 3.69
N PRO A 91 17.56 -0.67 3.94
CA PRO A 91 17.17 -1.62 2.89
C PRO A 91 15.75 -1.37 2.38
N GLN A 92 14.79 -1.13 3.29
CA GLN A 92 13.39 -0.88 2.92
C GLN A 92 13.22 0.42 2.15
N LEU A 93 13.94 1.48 2.52
CA LEU A 93 13.89 2.75 1.80
C LEU A 93 14.53 2.65 0.43
N GLN A 94 15.64 1.91 0.29
CA GLN A 94 16.27 1.66 -1.01
C GLN A 94 15.32 0.90 -1.94
N GLU A 95 14.69 -0.16 -1.45
CA GLU A 95 13.70 -0.94 -2.21
C GLU A 95 12.49 -0.08 -2.60
N ALA A 96 11.93 0.67 -1.65
CA ALA A 96 10.80 1.56 -1.92
C ALA A 96 11.15 2.62 -2.96
N LEU A 97 12.30 3.28 -2.84
CA LEU A 97 12.76 4.28 -3.82
C LEU A 97 12.93 3.66 -5.22
N ALA A 98 13.54 2.47 -5.31
CA ALA A 98 13.71 1.77 -6.58
C ALA A 98 12.37 1.37 -7.22
N PHE A 99 11.34 1.12 -6.41
CA PHE A 99 10.01 0.77 -6.88
C PHE A 99 9.18 2.00 -7.30
N THR A 100 9.29 3.12 -6.57
CA THR A 100 8.40 4.28 -6.73
C THR A 100 8.91 5.39 -7.64
N GLU A 101 10.23 5.50 -7.83
CA GLU A 101 10.87 6.58 -8.58
C GLU A 101 11.25 6.17 -10.01
N GLY A 102 11.50 7.18 -10.87
CA GLY A 102 11.81 7.01 -12.30
C GLY A 102 10.67 7.43 -13.24
N GLU A 103 11.02 7.78 -14.49
CA GLU A 103 10.07 7.99 -15.58
C GLU A 103 9.53 6.60 -15.97
N GLU A 104 8.22 6.36 -15.76
CA GLU A 104 7.61 5.02 -15.80
C GLU A 104 8.10 4.08 -14.67
N SER A 105 8.00 4.50 -13.41
CA SER A 105 8.39 3.67 -12.26
C SER A 105 7.74 2.28 -12.26
N GLN A 106 8.38 1.33 -11.56
CA GLN A 106 7.86 -0.04 -11.43
C GLN A 106 6.46 -0.07 -10.84
N LEU A 107 6.18 0.84 -9.90
CA LEU A 107 4.85 1.05 -9.35
C LEU A 107 3.84 1.45 -10.43
N ALA A 108 4.18 2.43 -11.28
CA ALA A 108 3.27 2.87 -12.34
C ALA A 108 2.98 1.73 -13.33
N ALA A 109 3.99 0.93 -13.67
CA ALA A 109 3.84 -0.24 -14.53
C ALA A 109 2.95 -1.32 -13.87
N ALA A 110 3.18 -1.61 -12.58
CA ALA A 110 2.37 -2.56 -11.81
C ALA A 110 0.91 -2.10 -11.74
N TYR A 111 0.68 -0.84 -11.38
CA TYR A 111 -0.64 -0.22 -11.33
C TYR A 111 -1.40 -0.37 -12.66
N ARG A 112 -0.77 -0.02 -13.80
CA ARG A 112 -1.43 -0.13 -15.11
C ARG A 112 -1.77 -1.57 -15.47
N ARG A 113 -0.88 -2.52 -15.15
CA ARG A 113 -1.13 -3.95 -15.37
C ARG A 113 -2.32 -4.43 -14.54
N GLU A 114 -2.33 -4.09 -13.26
CA GLU A 114 -3.39 -4.49 -12.33
C GLU A 114 -4.73 -3.86 -12.72
N ARG A 115 -4.74 -2.57 -13.06
CA ARG A 115 -5.95 -1.88 -13.54
C ARG A 115 -6.57 -2.59 -14.75
N ARG A 116 -5.77 -2.96 -15.74
CA ARG A 116 -6.27 -3.73 -16.91
C ARG A 116 -6.88 -5.08 -16.50
N GLY A 117 -6.28 -5.76 -15.52
CA GLY A 117 -6.80 -7.01 -15.00
C GLY A 117 -8.15 -6.83 -14.31
N TRP A 118 -8.26 -5.79 -13.47
CA TRP A 118 -9.53 -5.42 -12.81
C TRP A 118 -10.59 -4.99 -13.81
N ASP A 119 -10.25 -4.16 -14.80
CA ASP A 119 -11.17 -3.74 -15.85
C ASP A 119 -11.72 -4.95 -16.60
N LEU A 120 -10.87 -5.92 -16.95
CA LEU A 120 -11.30 -7.16 -17.61
C LEU A 120 -12.23 -7.99 -16.71
N PHE A 121 -11.86 -8.16 -15.44
CA PHE A 121 -12.68 -8.89 -14.47
C PHE A 121 -14.09 -8.30 -14.36
N TYR A 122 -14.21 -6.99 -14.17
CA TYR A 122 -15.50 -6.32 -14.05
C TYR A 122 -16.28 -6.33 -15.37
N GLN A 123 -15.62 -6.16 -16.52
CA GLN A 123 -16.29 -6.30 -17.82
C GLN A 123 -16.88 -7.69 -18.03
N VAL A 124 -16.18 -8.75 -17.59
CA VAL A 124 -16.71 -10.12 -17.66
C VAL A 124 -17.91 -10.29 -16.73
N LEU A 125 -17.82 -9.79 -15.49
CA LEU A 125 -18.94 -9.83 -14.55
C LEU A 125 -20.17 -9.10 -15.08
N ASP A 126 -20.00 -7.89 -15.61
CA ASP A 126 -21.10 -7.09 -16.17
C ASP A 126 -21.78 -7.81 -17.34
N ARG A 127 -20.98 -8.42 -18.22
CA ARG A 127 -21.50 -9.21 -19.36
C ARG A 127 -22.24 -10.46 -18.88
N LEU A 128 -21.73 -11.16 -17.87
CA LEU A 128 -22.40 -12.31 -17.28
C LEU A 128 -23.73 -11.90 -16.65
N GLN A 129 -23.75 -10.80 -15.90
CA GLN A 129 -24.98 -10.26 -15.31
C GLN A 129 -26.02 -9.93 -16.38
N ALA A 130 -25.62 -9.24 -17.46
CA ALA A 130 -26.50 -8.96 -18.59
C ALA A 130 -26.99 -10.24 -19.28
N GLY A 131 -26.12 -11.23 -19.46
CA GLY A 131 -26.47 -12.53 -20.03
C GLY A 131 -27.50 -13.29 -19.20
N VAL A 132 -27.35 -13.32 -17.86
CA VAL A 132 -28.34 -13.90 -16.95
C VAL A 132 -29.70 -13.22 -17.11
N GLN A 133 -29.73 -11.89 -17.17
CA GLN A 133 -30.97 -11.13 -17.34
C GLN A 133 -31.66 -11.40 -18.69
N GLN A 134 -30.89 -11.74 -19.72
CA GLN A 134 -31.39 -12.06 -21.07
C GLN A 134 -31.70 -13.55 -21.27
N GLY A 135 -31.46 -14.39 -20.25
CA GLY A 135 -31.68 -15.83 -20.35
C GLY A 135 -30.61 -16.57 -21.16
N ASP A 136 -29.41 -16.01 -21.31
CA ASP A 136 -28.29 -16.66 -21.99
C ASP A 136 -27.91 -17.98 -21.30
N ALA A 137 -27.86 -19.06 -22.07
CA ALA A 137 -27.69 -20.41 -21.55
C ALA A 137 -26.34 -20.62 -20.83
N LEU A 138 -25.28 -20.00 -21.35
CA LEU A 138 -23.95 -20.10 -20.75
C LEU A 138 -23.89 -19.30 -19.45
N ALA A 139 -24.41 -18.07 -19.44
CA ALA A 139 -24.46 -17.22 -18.25
C ALA A 139 -25.26 -17.87 -17.11
N LEU A 140 -26.42 -18.48 -17.41
CA LEU A 140 -27.23 -19.22 -16.44
C LEU A 140 -26.54 -20.50 -15.94
N ALA A 141 -25.76 -21.18 -16.77
CA ALA A 141 -24.96 -22.34 -16.33
C ALA A 141 -23.86 -21.91 -15.35
N LEU A 142 -23.14 -20.82 -15.66
CA LEU A 142 -22.10 -20.26 -14.81
C LEU A 142 -22.66 -19.72 -13.48
N GLN A 143 -23.81 -19.05 -13.50
CA GLN A 143 -24.49 -18.60 -12.29
C GLN A 143 -24.81 -19.78 -11.36
N ARG A 144 -25.36 -20.87 -11.89
CA ARG A 144 -25.66 -22.08 -11.11
C ARG A 144 -24.41 -22.71 -10.51
N GLN A 145 -23.32 -22.76 -11.27
CA GLN A 145 -22.05 -23.28 -10.78
C GLN A 145 -21.46 -22.40 -9.68
N ALA A 146 -21.50 -21.07 -9.85
CA ALA A 146 -21.05 -20.12 -8.84
C ALA A 146 -21.88 -20.24 -7.55
N GLN A 147 -23.21 -20.33 -7.67
CA GLN A 147 -24.11 -20.52 -6.54
C GLN A 147 -23.79 -21.82 -5.79
N TYR A 148 -23.62 -22.93 -6.51
CA TYR A 148 -23.22 -24.21 -5.92
C TYR A 148 -21.91 -24.09 -5.12
N LEU A 149 -20.90 -23.39 -5.66
CA LEU A 149 -19.63 -23.20 -4.95
C LEU A 149 -19.81 -22.39 -3.68
N VAL A 150 -20.55 -21.27 -3.73
CA VAL A 150 -20.83 -20.43 -2.55
C VAL A 150 -21.58 -21.24 -1.48
N ASP A 151 -22.61 -21.97 -1.88
CA ASP A 151 -23.41 -22.80 -0.98
C ASP A 151 -22.57 -23.93 -0.36
N SER A 152 -21.65 -24.52 -1.13
CA SER A 152 -20.74 -25.58 -0.66
C SER A 152 -19.66 -25.09 0.31
N CYS A 153 -19.37 -23.78 0.32
CA CYS A 153 -18.42 -23.14 1.22
C CYS A 153 -19.08 -22.55 2.49
N GLY A 154 -20.41 -22.53 2.56
CA GLY A 154 -21.13 -22.17 3.77
C GLY A 154 -20.90 -23.22 4.87
N VAL A 155 -20.22 -22.83 5.95
CA VAL A 155 -20.17 -23.64 7.17
C VAL A 155 -21.54 -23.50 7.85
N ASN A 156 -22.29 -24.59 7.96
CA ASN A 156 -23.50 -24.67 8.78
C ASN A 156 -23.20 -24.44 10.26
#